data_AF-A0A914CVZ4-F1
#
_entry.id   AF-A0A914CVZ4-F1
#
_cell.length_a   1.000
_cell.length_b   1.000
_cell.length_c   1.000
_cell.angle_alpha   90.00
_cell.angle_beta   90.00
_cell.angle_gamma   90.00
#
_symmetry.space_group_name_H-M   'P 1'
#
loop_
_entity.id
_entity.type
_entity.pdbx_description
1 polymer ?
#
loop_
_entity_poly.entity_id
_entity_poly.type
_entity_poly.pdbx_seq_one_letter_code
_entity_poly.pdbx_strand_id
1 'polypeptide(L)'
;MINGSRRLADHVNRIQSSLAVSTVVYKKYLPIFRRVFASPNSSKQSVPLNAAQIFEFVWIIFVTFKKQFAGVGDDLMNCFHLLLCVVDLIYSDIRDANLSALFNQEFVQELERRNESVLENLCSTFEGVSLDAKHFRAHWFIPKLRLMIDQQIILANADLTCIVDNLEINRRNLNKFYEEAMVKKCEIDERMFITPNIDMVFNEACDMSAITMLRRSNLDSSWAVDAELLLRMSTQACLEKINGQRNQQTPLSAKSYVISGEQFCPITPIGAATHKAQKMLELLRVDYRHIDTDFDRLLTHCRDNPKLFINDRVRHFGERLENKVEEEKTSRGAQFDEGFTTMIKQRRENVEVLFHRFLQRVVLSDQEKNAHFDSAYIS
;
A
#
# COMPACT_ATOMS: atom_id res chain seq x y z
N MET A 1 36.51 3.27 20.71
CA MET A 1 35.92 2.55 19.57
C MET A 1 34.39 2.37 19.69
N ILE A 2 33.62 3.42 20.05
CA ILE A 2 32.18 3.27 20.38
C ILE A 2 31.23 3.76 19.24
N ASN A 3 31.75 4.44 18.21
CA ASN A 3 30.92 5.02 17.12
C ASN A 3 30.65 4.09 15.92
N GLY A 4 31.26 2.90 15.84
CA GLY A 4 31.10 1.98 14.71
C GLY A 4 29.71 1.33 14.65
N SER A 5 29.19 0.89 15.81
CA SER A 5 27.90 0.21 15.92
C SER A 5 26.71 1.09 15.54
N ARG A 6 26.72 2.38 15.95
CA ARG A 6 25.64 3.32 15.64
C ARG A 6 25.59 3.69 14.15
N ARG A 7 26.74 3.96 13.51
CA ARG A 7 26.79 4.29 12.07
C ARG A 7 26.30 3.13 11.20
N LEU A 8 26.65 1.89 11.59
CA LEU A 8 26.17 0.69 10.93
C LEU A 8 24.66 0.52 11.13
N ALA A 9 24.16 0.67 12.36
CA ALA A 9 22.73 0.59 12.65
C ALA A 9 21.91 1.64 11.87
N ASP A 10 22.38 2.89 11.84
CA ASP A 10 21.73 3.96 11.08
C ASP A 10 21.73 3.66 9.56
N HIS A 11 22.79 3.04 9.05
CA HIS A 11 22.85 2.63 7.65
C HIS A 11 21.87 1.50 7.33
N VAL A 12 21.84 0.46 8.17
CA VAL A 12 20.87 -0.65 8.05
C VAL A 12 19.44 -0.13 8.11
N ASN A 13 19.12 0.75 9.06
CA ASN A 13 17.79 1.34 9.20
C ASN A 13 17.37 2.13 7.95
N ARG A 14 18.30 2.86 7.32
CA ARG A 14 18.03 3.56 6.06
C ARG A 14 17.76 2.59 4.91
N ILE A 15 18.57 1.54 4.77
CA ILE A 15 18.36 0.50 3.74
C ILE A 15 16.99 -0.15 3.92
N GLN A 16 16.64 -0.55 5.14
CA GLN A 16 15.36 -1.18 5.46
C GLN A 16 14.19 -0.25 5.17
N SER A 17 14.28 1.01 5.59
CA SER A 17 13.23 2.02 5.33
C SER A 17 13.04 2.24 3.83
N SER A 18 14.14 2.39 3.10
CA SER A 18 14.12 2.61 1.65
C SER A 18 13.53 1.41 0.91
N LEU A 19 13.95 0.19 1.24
CA LEU A 19 13.44 -1.04 0.63
C LEU A 19 11.93 -1.17 0.86
N ALA A 20 11.48 -0.87 2.06
CA ALA A 20 10.10 -1.07 2.41
C ALA A 20 9.15 -0.04 1.76
N VAL A 21 9.63 1.20 1.53
CA VAL A 21 8.94 2.14 0.63
C VAL A 21 8.77 1.52 -0.76
N SER A 22 9.81 0.90 -1.32
CA SER A 22 9.71 0.23 -2.62
C SER A 22 8.74 -0.95 -2.59
N THR A 23 8.69 -1.72 -1.51
CA THR A 23 7.69 -2.78 -1.36
C THR A 23 6.27 -2.21 -1.47
N VAL A 24 5.98 -1.12 -0.75
CA VAL A 24 4.63 -0.51 -0.79
C VAL A 24 4.31 0.08 -2.17
N VAL A 25 5.28 0.75 -2.80
CA VAL A 25 5.10 1.32 -4.15
C VAL A 25 4.93 0.22 -5.19
N TYR A 26 5.68 -0.88 -5.09
CA TYR A 26 5.52 -2.05 -5.96
C TYR A 26 4.12 -2.67 -5.85
N LYS A 27 3.58 -2.78 -4.63
CA LYS A 27 2.18 -3.23 -4.44
C LYS A 27 1.17 -2.33 -5.15
N LYS A 28 1.41 -1.02 -5.16
CA LYS A 28 0.56 -0.07 -5.90
C LYS A 28 0.79 -0.15 -7.41
N TYR A 29 2.01 -0.49 -7.83
CA TYR A 29 2.36 -0.62 -9.24
C TYR A 29 1.58 -1.73 -9.95
N LEU A 30 1.36 -2.88 -9.31
CA LEU A 30 0.61 -4.00 -9.91
C LEU A 30 -0.79 -3.62 -10.42
N PRO A 31 -1.71 -3.09 -9.60
CA PRO A 31 -3.03 -2.68 -10.08
C PRO A 31 -3.00 -1.47 -11.02
N ILE A 32 -2.03 -0.55 -10.87
CA ILE A 32 -1.82 0.56 -11.81
C ILE A 32 -1.49 0.00 -13.20
N PHE A 33 -0.54 -0.94 -13.26
CA PHE A 33 -0.11 -1.52 -14.51
C PHE A 33 -1.26 -2.26 -15.22
N ARG A 34 -2.02 -3.09 -14.48
CA ARG A 34 -3.21 -3.79 -15.00
C ARG A 34 -4.28 -2.83 -15.52
N ARG A 35 -4.47 -1.70 -14.84
CA ARG A 35 -5.47 -0.70 -15.24
C ARG A 35 -5.09 -0.06 -16.56
N VAL A 36 -3.81 0.26 -16.76
CA VAL A 36 -3.32 1.06 -17.89
C VAL A 36 -2.99 0.21 -19.11
N PHE A 37 -2.34 -0.94 -18.92
CA PHE A 37 -1.76 -1.74 -19.99
C PHE A 37 -2.55 -3.03 -20.26
N ALA A 38 -2.49 -3.48 -21.50
CA ALA A 38 -3.17 -4.66 -21.99
C ALA A 38 -2.51 -5.95 -21.46
N SER A 39 -3.33 -6.96 -21.15
CA SER A 39 -2.85 -8.30 -20.77
C SER A 39 -2.19 -8.99 -21.98
N PRO A 40 -1.13 -9.80 -21.80
CA PRO A 40 -0.48 -10.55 -22.88
C PRO A 40 -1.46 -11.34 -23.76
N ASN A 41 -2.55 -11.86 -23.18
CA ASN A 41 -3.55 -12.66 -23.89
C ASN A 41 -4.49 -11.84 -24.79
N SER A 42 -4.48 -10.51 -24.68
CA SER A 42 -5.40 -9.63 -25.41
C SER A 42 -4.90 -9.23 -26.80
N SER A 43 -3.58 -9.28 -27.07
CA SER A 43 -3.02 -8.95 -28.38
C SER A 43 -2.76 -10.20 -29.21
N LYS A 44 -3.58 -10.45 -30.24
CA LYS A 44 -3.36 -11.50 -31.26
C LYS A 44 -2.26 -11.16 -32.29
N GLN A 45 -1.54 -10.05 -32.10
CA GLN A 45 -0.54 -9.55 -33.04
C GLN A 45 0.86 -9.64 -32.43
N SER A 46 1.83 -10.01 -33.26
CA SER A 46 3.26 -9.94 -32.95
C SER A 46 3.69 -8.47 -32.89
N VAL A 47 3.40 -7.79 -31.78
CA VAL A 47 3.91 -6.44 -31.51
C VAL A 47 5.39 -6.57 -31.10
N PRO A 48 6.30 -5.70 -31.58
CA PRO A 48 7.73 -5.75 -31.23
C PRO A 48 8.02 -5.51 -29.74
N LEU A 49 7.06 -4.89 -29.04
CA LEU A 49 7.06 -4.66 -27.60
C LEU A 49 5.92 -5.44 -26.96
N ASN A 50 6.16 -6.02 -25.78
CA ASN A 50 5.13 -6.72 -25.02
C ASN A 50 4.97 -6.15 -23.59
N ALA A 51 3.88 -6.53 -22.92
CA ALA A 51 3.57 -6.07 -21.58
C ALA A 51 4.69 -6.39 -20.56
N ALA A 52 5.43 -7.49 -20.72
CA ALA A 52 6.52 -7.83 -19.81
C ALA A 52 7.70 -6.83 -19.92
N GLN A 53 8.08 -6.47 -21.14
CA GLN A 53 9.14 -5.47 -21.37
C GLN A 53 8.75 -4.10 -20.82
N ILE A 54 7.50 -3.66 -21.03
CA ILE A 54 7.02 -2.39 -20.48
C ILE A 54 6.97 -2.45 -18.94
N PHE A 55 6.50 -3.56 -18.38
CA PHE A 55 6.42 -3.75 -16.93
C PHE A 55 7.79 -3.62 -16.26
N GLU A 56 8.78 -4.34 -16.81
CA GLU A 56 10.17 -4.29 -16.38
C GLU A 56 10.74 -2.87 -16.53
N PHE A 57 10.56 -2.25 -17.69
CA PHE A 57 11.17 -0.97 -18.02
C PHE A 57 10.65 0.18 -17.15
N VAL A 58 9.35 0.25 -16.88
CA VAL A 58 8.75 1.21 -15.95
C VAL A 58 9.36 1.04 -14.54
N TRP A 59 9.52 -0.19 -14.07
CA TRP A 59 10.11 -0.44 -12.76
C TRP A 59 11.59 -0.05 -12.70
N ILE A 60 12.36 -0.33 -13.76
CA ILE A 60 13.77 0.08 -13.88
C ILE A 60 13.90 1.61 -13.84
N ILE A 61 13.07 2.35 -14.58
CA ILE A 61 13.08 3.83 -14.53
C ILE A 61 12.75 4.30 -13.11
N PHE A 62 11.71 3.74 -12.49
CA PHE A 62 11.31 4.09 -11.13
C PHE A 62 12.45 3.91 -10.13
N VAL A 63 13.04 2.71 -10.04
CA VAL A 63 14.11 2.45 -9.06
C VAL A 63 15.35 3.30 -9.38
N THR A 64 15.65 3.54 -10.65
CA THR A 64 16.78 4.41 -11.04
C THR A 64 16.56 5.83 -10.54
N PHE A 65 15.41 6.44 -10.85
CA PHE A 65 15.09 7.80 -10.42
C PHE A 65 15.00 7.92 -8.90
N LYS A 66 14.41 6.94 -8.22
CA LYS A 66 14.31 6.91 -6.75
C LYS A 66 15.69 7.12 -6.11
N LYS A 67 16.74 6.51 -6.65
CA LYS A 67 18.10 6.62 -6.11
C LYS A 67 18.80 7.94 -6.42
N GLN A 68 18.24 8.75 -7.32
CA GLN A 68 18.79 10.05 -7.71
C GLN A 68 18.35 11.20 -6.80
N PHE A 69 17.22 11.08 -6.13
CA PHE A 69 16.70 12.14 -5.27
C PHE A 69 17.16 11.92 -3.82
N ALA A 70 18.15 12.68 -3.38
CA ALA A 70 18.60 12.66 -1.99
C ALA A 70 17.45 13.08 -1.05
N GLY A 71 17.13 12.25 -0.04
CA GLY A 71 16.08 12.53 0.95
C GLY A 71 14.64 12.28 0.49
N VAL A 72 14.37 12.18 -0.81
CA VAL A 72 13.03 11.91 -1.38
C VAL A 72 12.77 10.40 -1.51
N GLY A 73 13.81 9.60 -1.75
CA GLY A 73 13.68 8.14 -1.90
C GLY A 73 13.19 7.39 -0.66
N ASP A 74 13.13 8.05 0.49
CA ASP A 74 12.61 7.52 1.77
C ASP A 74 11.21 8.05 2.11
N ASP A 75 10.64 8.90 1.26
CA ASP A 75 9.29 9.42 1.40
C ASP A 75 8.33 8.63 0.51
N LEU A 76 7.38 7.96 1.15
CA LEU A 76 6.46 7.08 0.47
C LEU A 76 5.59 7.84 -0.54
N MET A 77 5.18 9.07 -0.20
CA MET A 77 4.29 9.85 -1.05
C MET A 77 4.98 10.28 -2.34
N ASN A 78 6.18 10.86 -2.23
CA ASN A 78 6.98 11.25 -3.38
C ASN A 78 7.38 10.06 -4.23
N CYS A 79 7.68 8.90 -3.64
CA CYS A 79 7.95 7.68 -4.41
C CYS A 79 6.71 7.20 -5.17
N PHE A 80 5.53 7.32 -4.57
CA PHE A 80 4.28 7.02 -5.27
C PHE A 80 4.01 8.01 -6.42
N HIS A 81 4.19 9.31 -6.21
CA HIS A 81 4.08 10.31 -7.27
C HIS A 81 5.12 10.13 -8.37
N LEU A 82 6.34 9.72 -8.02
CA LEU A 82 7.37 9.32 -8.98
C LEU A 82 6.89 8.17 -9.85
N LEU A 83 6.33 7.10 -9.26
CA LEU A 83 5.76 5.99 -10.02
C LEU A 83 4.67 6.48 -10.99
N LEU A 84 3.75 7.33 -10.54
CA LEU A 84 2.70 7.88 -11.41
C LEU A 84 3.28 8.70 -12.57
N CYS A 85 4.32 9.49 -12.32
CA CYS A 85 5.00 10.25 -13.37
C CYS A 85 5.72 9.36 -14.39
N VAL A 86 6.32 8.24 -13.94
CA VAL A 86 6.95 7.27 -14.86
C VAL A 86 5.90 6.59 -15.72
N VAL A 87 4.76 6.19 -15.16
CA VAL A 87 3.65 5.61 -15.93
C VAL A 87 3.08 6.62 -16.92
N ASP A 88 2.88 7.88 -16.51
CA ASP A 88 2.45 8.99 -17.38
C ASP A 88 3.41 9.21 -18.57
N LEU A 89 4.72 9.18 -18.31
CA LEU A 89 5.76 9.31 -19.33
C LEU A 89 5.70 8.17 -20.34
N ILE A 90 5.72 6.92 -19.88
CA ILE A 90 5.74 5.75 -20.75
C ILE A 90 4.42 5.60 -21.52
N TYR A 91 3.28 5.93 -20.90
CA TYR A 91 2.01 5.98 -21.61
C TYR A 91 2.04 7.01 -22.74
N SER A 92 2.52 8.23 -22.46
CA SER A 92 2.58 9.30 -23.46
C SER A 92 3.48 8.89 -24.64
N ASP A 93 4.64 8.31 -24.35
CA ASP A 93 5.59 7.89 -25.36
C ASP A 93 5.08 6.72 -26.24
N ILE A 94 4.42 5.72 -25.63
CA ILE A 94 3.78 4.62 -26.38
C ILE A 94 2.65 5.14 -27.27
N ARG A 95 1.88 6.11 -26.79
CA ARG A 95 0.81 6.75 -27.57
C ARG A 95 1.40 7.50 -28.77
N ASP A 96 2.48 8.25 -28.57
CA ASP A 96 3.14 9.01 -29.62
C ASP A 96 3.81 8.07 -30.65
N ALA A 97 4.29 6.90 -30.21
CA ALA A 97 4.78 5.81 -31.07
C ALA A 97 3.66 5.02 -31.79
N ASN A 98 2.38 5.37 -31.59
CA ASN A 98 1.21 4.70 -32.18
C ASN A 98 1.07 3.20 -31.84
N LEU A 99 1.54 2.78 -30.66
CA LEU A 99 1.49 1.39 -30.19
C LEU A 99 0.24 1.12 -29.31
N SER A 100 -0.93 1.56 -29.78
CA SER A 100 -2.20 1.53 -29.01
C SER A 100 -2.66 0.14 -28.56
N ALA A 101 -2.20 -0.92 -29.24
CA ALA A 101 -2.47 -2.31 -28.87
C ALA A 101 -1.91 -2.69 -27.48
N LEU A 102 -0.97 -1.91 -26.94
CA LEU A 102 -0.39 -2.12 -25.60
C LEU A 102 -1.26 -1.57 -24.47
N PHE A 103 -2.32 -0.81 -24.78
CA PHE A 103 -3.18 -0.20 -23.77
C PHE A 103 -4.44 -1.01 -23.48
N ASN A 104 -4.86 -0.97 -22.22
CA ASN A 104 -6.19 -1.39 -21.84
C ASN A 104 -7.21 -0.39 -22.43
N GLN A 105 -8.07 -0.87 -23.33
CA GLN A 105 -9.02 -0.01 -24.06
C GLN A 105 -10.06 0.63 -23.14
N GLU A 106 -10.44 -0.03 -22.03
CA GLU A 106 -11.35 0.56 -21.05
C GLU A 106 -10.74 1.78 -20.35
N PHE A 107 -9.42 1.80 -20.18
CA PHE A 107 -8.71 2.94 -19.62
C PHE A 107 -8.66 4.11 -20.62
N VAL A 108 -8.35 3.82 -21.87
CA VAL A 108 -8.31 4.82 -22.95
C VAL A 108 -9.68 5.49 -23.12
N GLN A 109 -10.75 4.71 -23.20
CA GLN A 109 -12.12 5.23 -23.31
C GLN A 109 -12.52 6.05 -22.09
N GLU A 110 -12.11 5.66 -20.89
CA GLU A 110 -12.37 6.44 -19.68
C GLU A 110 -11.66 7.80 -19.69
N LEU A 111 -10.38 7.83 -20.09
CA LEU A 111 -9.61 9.06 -20.24
C LEU A 111 -10.28 10.03 -21.22
N GLU A 112 -10.67 9.54 -22.39
CA GLU A 112 -11.36 10.33 -23.42
C GLU A 112 -12.70 10.88 -22.91
N ARG A 113 -13.49 10.05 -22.22
CA ARG A 113 -14.79 10.44 -21.67
C ARG A 113 -14.66 11.52 -20.59
N ARG A 114 -13.62 11.45 -19.76
CA ARG A 114 -13.38 12.41 -18.67
C ARG A 114 -12.64 13.66 -19.12
N ASN A 115 -11.98 13.62 -20.28
CA ASN A 115 -11.11 14.68 -20.79
C ASN A 115 -10.03 15.09 -19.75
N GLU A 116 -9.46 14.09 -19.08
CA GLU A 116 -8.42 14.22 -18.05
C GLU A 116 -7.05 13.84 -18.63
N SER A 117 -5.98 14.42 -18.11
CA SER A 117 -4.63 13.88 -18.35
C SER A 117 -4.46 12.51 -17.67
N VAL A 118 -3.54 11.70 -18.20
CA VAL A 118 -3.21 10.38 -17.64
C VAL A 118 -2.83 10.50 -16.17
N LEU A 119 -1.95 11.44 -15.83
CA LEU A 119 -1.57 11.70 -14.45
C LEU A 119 -2.75 12.07 -13.53
N GLU A 120 -3.69 12.89 -14.00
CA GLU A 120 -4.89 13.25 -13.21
C GLU A 120 -5.77 12.04 -12.96
N ASN A 121 -6.01 11.25 -14.00
CA ASN A 121 -6.84 10.06 -13.90
C ASN A 121 -6.20 9.04 -12.96
N LEU A 122 -4.89 8.79 -13.08
CA LEU A 122 -4.13 7.93 -12.19
C LEU A 122 -4.20 8.42 -10.74
N CYS A 123 -4.06 9.72 -10.51
CA CYS A 123 -4.21 10.30 -9.17
C CYS A 123 -5.62 10.08 -8.62
N SER A 124 -6.66 10.30 -9.42
CA SER A 124 -8.05 10.10 -8.98
C SER A 124 -8.36 8.64 -8.68
N THR A 125 -7.82 7.71 -9.47
CA THR A 125 -8.11 6.27 -9.40
C THR A 125 -7.32 5.60 -8.28
N PHE A 126 -6.08 6.03 -8.03
CA PHE A 126 -5.17 5.36 -7.10
C PHE A 126 -4.82 6.20 -5.87
N GLU A 127 -5.68 7.16 -5.53
CA GLU A 127 -5.57 8.00 -4.33
C GLU A 127 -4.30 8.88 -4.30
N GLY A 128 -3.83 9.30 -5.47
CA GLY A 128 -2.77 10.30 -5.61
C GLY A 128 -3.31 11.72 -5.43
N VAL A 129 -2.50 12.61 -4.86
CA VAL A 129 -2.82 14.04 -4.80
C VAL A 129 -2.42 14.72 -6.13
N SER A 130 -3.39 14.99 -7.01
CA SER A 130 -3.15 15.52 -8.37
C SER A 130 -2.29 16.80 -8.40
N LEU A 131 -2.55 17.76 -7.51
CA LEU A 131 -1.77 19.00 -7.44
C LEU A 131 -0.30 18.72 -7.08
N ASP A 132 -0.07 17.89 -6.07
CA ASP A 132 1.27 17.52 -5.61
C ASP A 132 2.00 16.70 -6.68
N ALA A 133 1.30 15.78 -7.36
CA ALA A 133 1.85 14.98 -8.46
C ALA A 133 2.27 15.86 -9.63
N LYS A 134 1.44 16.84 -10.02
CA LYS A 134 1.78 17.83 -11.06
C LYS A 134 2.96 18.70 -10.67
N HIS A 135 2.99 19.14 -9.41
CA HIS A 135 4.12 19.92 -8.87
C HIS A 135 5.41 19.08 -8.89
N PHE A 136 5.36 17.85 -8.39
CA PHE A 136 6.48 16.90 -8.42
C PHE A 136 6.95 16.65 -9.85
N ARG A 137 6.02 16.43 -10.79
CA ARG A 137 6.34 16.25 -12.20
C ARG A 137 7.10 17.44 -12.77
N ALA A 138 6.57 18.65 -12.59
CA ALA A 138 7.11 19.87 -13.18
C ALA A 138 8.47 20.27 -12.58
N HIS A 139 8.63 20.16 -11.26
CA HIS A 139 9.79 20.72 -10.55
C HIS A 139 10.88 19.70 -10.18
N TRP A 140 10.55 18.41 -10.18
CA TRP A 140 11.48 17.36 -9.76
C TRP A 140 11.73 16.34 -10.86
N PHE A 141 10.66 15.73 -11.37
CA PHE A 141 10.78 14.64 -12.35
C PHE A 141 11.32 15.11 -13.70
N ILE A 142 10.67 16.09 -14.33
CA ILE A 142 11.06 16.56 -15.68
C ILE A 142 12.47 17.17 -15.69
N PRO A 143 12.87 18.05 -14.74
CA PRO A 143 14.24 18.55 -14.69
C PRO A 143 15.26 17.42 -14.54
N LYS A 144 14.97 16.41 -13.71
CA LYS A 144 15.88 15.27 -13.54
C LYS A 144 15.95 14.39 -14.79
N LEU A 145 14.82 14.15 -15.46
CA LEU A 145 14.76 13.41 -16.72
C LEU A 145 15.59 14.09 -17.79
N ARG A 146 15.45 15.42 -17.96
CA ARG A 146 16.28 16.20 -18.90
C ARG A 146 17.77 16.06 -18.58
N LEU A 147 18.16 16.17 -17.30
CA LEU A 147 19.55 15.95 -16.90
C LEU A 147 20.06 14.55 -17.26
N MET A 148 19.24 13.51 -17.12
CA MET A 148 19.62 12.14 -17.49
C MET A 148 19.71 11.94 -19.01
N ILE A 149 18.93 12.68 -19.78
CA ILE A 149 19.02 12.72 -21.24
C ILE A 149 20.31 13.43 -21.68
N ASP A 150 20.62 14.58 -21.08
CA ASP A 150 21.86 15.32 -21.35
C ASP A 150 23.10 14.47 -21.02
N GLN A 151 23.02 13.66 -19.96
CA GLN A 151 24.05 12.70 -19.56
C GLN A 151 24.09 11.43 -20.42
N GLN A 152 23.23 11.31 -21.44
CA GLN A 152 23.12 10.14 -22.32
C GLN A 152 22.80 8.83 -21.57
N ILE A 153 22.21 8.94 -20.38
CA ILE A 153 21.71 7.78 -19.62
C ILE A 153 20.39 7.29 -20.23
N ILE A 154 19.54 8.24 -20.65
CA ILE A 154 18.31 7.98 -21.39
C ILE A 154 18.41 8.63 -22.76
N LEU A 155 18.15 7.86 -23.81
CA LEU A 155 17.98 8.33 -25.17
C LEU A 155 16.51 8.69 -25.37
N ALA A 156 16.27 9.96 -25.66
CA ALA A 156 14.97 10.54 -25.96
C ALA A 156 15.16 11.75 -26.89
N ASN A 157 14.11 12.14 -27.60
CA ASN A 157 14.08 13.39 -28.36
C ASN A 157 13.84 14.61 -27.45
N ALA A 158 13.96 15.81 -28.02
CA ALA A 158 13.81 17.08 -27.28
C ALA A 158 12.45 17.23 -26.55
N ASP A 159 11.41 16.62 -27.13
CA ASP A 159 10.04 16.60 -26.61
C ASP A 159 9.81 15.47 -25.59
N LEU A 160 10.87 14.79 -25.13
CA LEU A 160 10.84 13.65 -24.20
C LEU A 160 10.13 12.41 -24.76
N THR A 161 10.20 12.24 -26.08
CA THR A 161 9.64 11.10 -26.83
C THR A 161 10.74 10.15 -27.33
N CYS A 162 10.35 9.05 -27.98
CA CYS A 162 11.22 7.97 -28.49
C CYS A 162 12.01 7.24 -27.39
N ILE A 163 11.48 7.19 -26.17
CA ILE A 163 12.09 6.46 -25.06
C ILE A 163 11.89 4.95 -25.24
N VAL A 164 10.69 4.53 -25.66
CA VAL A 164 10.32 3.14 -25.93
C VAL A 164 10.89 2.61 -27.24
N ASP A 165 11.08 3.48 -28.24
CA ASP A 165 11.79 3.12 -29.48
C ASP A 165 13.24 2.68 -29.17
N ASN A 166 13.84 3.32 -28.17
CA ASN A 166 15.19 3.02 -27.68
C ASN A 166 15.19 2.10 -26.45
N LEU A 167 14.12 1.35 -26.19
CA LEU A 167 13.92 0.60 -24.93
C LEU A 167 15.12 -0.26 -24.56
N GLU A 168 15.68 -1.03 -25.48
CA GLU A 168 16.80 -1.95 -25.20
C GLU A 168 18.09 -1.21 -24.79
N ILE A 169 18.38 -0.08 -25.44
CA ILE A 169 19.55 0.75 -25.13
C ILE A 169 19.32 1.46 -23.79
N ASN A 170 18.16 2.08 -23.62
CA ASN A 170 17.77 2.77 -22.40
C ASN A 170 17.76 1.83 -21.20
N ARG A 171 17.22 0.62 -21.35
CA ARG A 171 17.23 -0.41 -20.32
C ARG A 171 18.64 -0.77 -19.91
N ARG A 172 19.56 -0.98 -20.87
CA ARG A 172 20.96 -1.28 -20.58
C ARG A 172 21.66 -0.14 -19.85
N ASN A 173 21.47 1.10 -20.31
CA ASN A 173 22.09 2.28 -19.71
C ASN A 173 21.56 2.55 -18.29
N LEU A 174 20.25 2.44 -18.08
CA LEU A 174 19.61 2.61 -16.78
C LEU A 174 20.07 1.52 -15.80
N ASN A 175 20.12 0.25 -16.22
CA ASN A 175 20.62 -0.84 -15.39
C ASN A 175 22.06 -0.59 -14.93
N LYS A 176 22.95 -0.24 -15.86
CA LYS A 176 24.34 0.09 -15.54
C LYS A 176 24.42 1.26 -14.55
N PHE A 177 23.70 2.35 -14.82
CA PHE A 177 23.70 3.54 -13.97
C PHE A 177 23.13 3.26 -12.57
N TYR A 178 22.10 2.41 -12.48
CA TYR A 178 21.54 1.95 -11.22
C TYR A 178 22.51 1.05 -10.44
N GLU A 179 23.15 0.09 -11.11
CA GLU A 179 24.15 -0.81 -10.51
C GLU A 179 25.32 -0.04 -9.90
N GLU A 180 25.86 0.95 -10.62
CA GLU A 180 26.92 1.83 -10.12
C GLU A 180 26.47 2.57 -8.86
N ALA A 181 25.22 3.03 -8.79
CA ALA A 181 24.66 3.66 -7.60
C ALA A 181 24.49 2.68 -6.42
N MET A 182 24.08 1.44 -6.68
CA MET A 182 23.92 0.40 -5.64
C MET A 182 25.25 -0.04 -5.05
N VAL A 183 26.27 -0.26 -5.89
CA VAL A 183 27.63 -0.60 -5.43
C VAL A 183 28.20 0.53 -4.58
N LYS A 184 28.03 1.79 -5.01
CA LYS A 184 28.55 2.96 -4.28
C LYS A 184 27.86 3.17 -2.92
N LYS A 185 26.55 2.88 -2.83
CA LYS A 185 25.75 3.09 -1.60
C LYS A 185 25.64 1.85 -0.72
N CYS A 186 26.09 0.69 -1.19
CA CYS A 186 25.90 -0.62 -0.55
C CYS A 186 24.43 -0.88 -0.20
N GLU A 187 23.52 -0.61 -1.14
CA GLU A 187 22.08 -0.81 -0.97
C GLU A 187 21.59 -2.09 -1.65
N ILE A 188 20.36 -2.49 -1.33
CA ILE A 188 19.70 -3.68 -1.88
C ILE A 188 19.26 -3.43 -3.33
N ASP A 189 19.45 -4.43 -4.19
CA ASP A 189 19.00 -4.38 -5.58
C ASP A 189 17.48 -4.55 -5.71
N GLU A 190 16.76 -3.44 -5.71
CA GLU A 190 15.31 -3.36 -5.90
C GLU A 190 14.81 -3.82 -7.30
N ARG A 191 15.67 -4.29 -8.21
CA ARG A 191 15.21 -4.99 -9.42
C ARG A 191 14.72 -6.40 -9.11
N MET A 192 15.01 -6.93 -7.91
CA MET A 192 14.46 -8.20 -7.42
C MET A 192 12.93 -8.27 -7.43
N PHE A 193 12.26 -7.11 -7.46
CA PHE A 193 10.80 -7.02 -7.56
C PHE A 193 10.26 -7.38 -8.95
N ILE A 194 11.08 -7.40 -10.01
CA ILE A 194 10.62 -7.72 -11.36
C ILE A 194 10.26 -9.20 -11.45
N THR A 195 9.00 -9.50 -11.81
CA THR A 195 8.55 -10.88 -11.98
C THR A 195 9.02 -11.44 -13.32
N PRO A 196 9.50 -12.69 -13.38
CA PRO A 196 9.81 -13.36 -14.64
C PRO A 196 8.56 -13.78 -15.41
N ASN A 197 7.40 -13.86 -14.73
CA ASN A 197 6.13 -14.23 -15.34
C ASN A 197 5.13 -13.06 -15.25
N ILE A 198 4.85 -12.46 -16.41
CA ILE A 198 3.94 -11.32 -16.54
C ILE A 198 2.47 -11.69 -16.26
N ASP A 199 2.06 -12.94 -16.48
CA ASP A 199 0.69 -13.38 -16.20
C ASP A 199 0.33 -13.24 -14.72
N MET A 200 1.34 -13.34 -13.84
CA MET A 200 1.15 -13.11 -12.41
C MET A 200 0.76 -11.67 -12.09
N VAL A 201 1.24 -10.68 -12.84
CA VAL A 201 0.87 -9.26 -12.64
C VAL A 201 -0.62 -9.08 -12.94
N PHE A 202 -1.13 -9.78 -13.95
CA PHE A 202 -2.53 -9.70 -14.38
C PHE A 202 -3.49 -10.55 -13.54
N ASN A 203 -3.00 -11.33 -12.59
CA ASN A 203 -3.82 -12.11 -11.67
C ASN A 203 -3.91 -11.41 -10.31
N GLU A 204 -5.06 -10.84 -9.97
CA GLU A 204 -5.27 -10.11 -8.71
C GLU A 204 -5.02 -10.99 -7.47
N ALA A 205 -5.31 -12.29 -7.54
CA ALA A 205 -5.04 -13.21 -6.44
C ALA A 205 -3.52 -13.36 -6.17
N CYS A 206 -2.70 -13.05 -7.18
CA CYS A 206 -1.26 -13.03 -7.06
C CYS A 206 -0.71 -11.74 -6.47
N ASP A 207 -1.47 -10.69 -6.17
CA ASP A 207 -0.92 -9.45 -5.59
C ASP A 207 -0.34 -9.70 -4.19
N MET A 208 -1.06 -10.47 -3.36
CA MET A 208 -0.59 -10.92 -2.05
C MET A 208 0.54 -11.96 -2.19
N SER A 209 0.52 -12.72 -3.28
CA SER A 209 1.54 -13.71 -3.61
C SER A 209 2.81 -13.07 -4.17
N ALA A 210 2.77 -11.96 -4.91
CA ALA A 210 3.93 -11.35 -5.55
C ALA A 210 4.94 -10.89 -4.50
N ILE A 211 4.44 -10.34 -3.38
CA ILE A 211 5.26 -10.02 -2.20
C ILE A 211 5.73 -11.31 -1.50
N THR A 212 4.91 -12.36 -1.50
CA THR A 212 5.25 -13.67 -0.95
C THR A 212 6.24 -14.46 -1.84
N MET A 213 6.30 -14.17 -3.13
CA MET A 213 7.28 -14.70 -4.07
C MET A 213 8.64 -14.03 -3.85
N LEU A 214 8.66 -12.77 -3.41
CA LEU A 214 9.86 -12.13 -2.85
C LEU A 214 10.31 -12.76 -1.52
N ARG A 215 9.40 -13.42 -0.79
CA ARG A 215 9.76 -14.26 0.39
C ARG A 215 10.42 -15.58 0.00
N ARG A 216 10.31 -15.99 -1.27
CA ARG A 216 10.85 -17.24 -1.81
C ARG A 216 11.79 -16.92 -2.98
N SER A 217 12.92 -16.26 -2.69
CA SER A 217 14.11 -16.55 -3.49
C SER A 217 14.30 -18.08 -3.53
N ASN A 218 14.87 -18.64 -4.61
CA ASN A 218 15.24 -20.06 -4.74
C ASN A 218 16.34 -20.52 -3.73
N LEU A 219 16.39 -19.92 -2.54
CA LEU A 219 17.32 -20.17 -1.46
C LEU A 219 16.52 -20.66 -0.25
N ASP A 220 17.07 -21.66 0.43
CA ASP A 220 16.47 -22.43 1.52
C ASP A 220 15.58 -21.63 2.48
N SER A 221 14.54 -22.30 2.95
CA SER A 221 13.44 -21.88 3.84
C SER A 221 13.82 -21.20 5.16
N SER A 222 15.10 -20.93 5.41
CA SER A 222 15.67 -20.35 6.63
C SER A 222 15.56 -18.81 6.70
N TRP A 223 15.44 -18.09 5.58
CA TRP A 223 15.43 -16.61 5.53
C TRP A 223 14.04 -15.97 5.39
N ALA A 224 12.96 -16.75 5.49
CA ALA A 224 11.58 -16.32 5.20
C ALA A 224 10.97 -15.30 6.19
N VAL A 225 11.71 -14.86 7.21
CA VAL A 225 11.18 -14.14 8.38
C VAL A 225 11.11 -12.61 8.21
N ASP A 226 11.75 -12.01 7.20
CA ASP A 226 11.98 -10.56 7.23
C ASP A 226 10.95 -9.68 6.51
N ALA A 227 10.17 -10.17 5.54
CA ALA A 227 9.30 -9.28 4.74
C ALA A 227 8.08 -8.71 5.50
N GLU A 228 7.47 -9.51 6.38
CA GLU A 228 6.37 -9.05 7.25
C GLU A 228 6.88 -8.10 8.33
N LEU A 229 8.07 -8.38 8.85
CA LEU A 229 8.77 -7.51 9.79
C LEU A 229 9.15 -6.19 9.11
N LEU A 230 9.68 -6.21 7.88
CA LEU A 230 9.97 -5.01 7.08
C LEU A 230 8.72 -4.22 6.70
N LEU A 231 7.60 -4.88 6.39
CA LEU A 231 6.30 -4.24 6.17
C LEU A 231 5.74 -3.61 7.45
N ARG A 232 5.82 -4.30 8.59
CA ARG A 232 5.44 -3.74 9.90
C ARG A 232 6.36 -2.61 10.32
N MET A 233 7.67 -2.77 10.19
CA MET A 233 8.68 -1.78 10.52
C MET A 233 8.55 -0.53 9.65
N SER A 234 8.21 -0.66 8.37
CA SER A 234 8.02 0.48 7.48
C SER A 234 6.69 1.18 7.64
N THR A 235 5.62 0.42 7.87
CA THR A 235 4.33 1.00 8.25
C THR A 235 4.51 1.77 9.56
N GLN A 236 5.22 1.19 10.53
CA GLN A 236 5.50 1.81 11.83
C GLN A 236 6.46 3.00 11.71
N ALA A 237 7.55 2.91 10.96
CA ALA A 237 8.50 4.02 10.75
C ALA A 237 7.89 5.17 9.92
N CYS A 238 7.03 4.85 8.96
CA CYS A 238 6.23 5.83 8.22
C CYS A 238 5.24 6.53 9.16
N LEU A 239 4.50 5.77 9.98
CA LEU A 239 3.59 6.31 10.99
C LEU A 239 4.32 7.16 12.03
N GLU A 240 5.52 6.76 12.46
CA GLU A 240 6.36 7.52 13.42
C GLU A 240 6.87 8.84 12.82
N LYS A 241 7.31 8.85 11.55
CA LYS A 241 7.66 10.08 10.82
C LYS A 241 6.45 11.04 10.73
N ILE A 242 5.26 10.52 10.42
CA ILE A 242 4.01 11.29 10.36
C ILE A 242 3.64 11.84 11.75
N ASN A 243 3.82 11.05 12.81
CA ASN A 243 3.52 11.46 14.18
C ASN A 243 4.49 12.54 14.68
N GLY A 244 5.75 12.53 14.24
CA GLY A 244 6.72 13.59 14.51
C GLY A 244 6.36 14.94 13.86
N GLN A 245 5.68 14.92 12.71
CA GLN A 245 5.22 16.12 12.00
C GLN A 245 3.93 16.73 12.57
N ARG A 246 3.14 15.99 13.36
CA ARG A 246 1.91 16.49 14.02
C ARG A 246 2.14 17.58 15.07
N ASN A 247 3.38 17.79 15.52
CA ASN A 247 3.72 18.87 16.46
C ASN A 247 3.84 20.25 15.77
N GLN A 248 3.65 20.34 14.46
CA GLN A 248 3.51 21.60 13.74
C GLN A 248 2.01 21.85 13.44
N GLN A 249 1.49 22.99 13.89
CA GLN A 249 0.11 23.43 13.64
C GLN A 249 -0.14 23.47 12.12
N THR A 250 -1.03 22.61 11.64
CA THR A 250 -1.36 22.48 10.21
C THR A 250 -2.39 23.53 9.76
N PRO A 251 -2.27 24.10 8.56
CA PRO A 251 -3.36 24.83 7.92
C PRO A 251 -4.45 23.85 7.41
N LEU A 252 -5.67 24.37 7.31
CA LEU A 252 -6.98 23.73 7.06
C LEU A 252 -7.17 22.86 5.78
N SER A 253 -6.13 22.34 5.14
CA SER A 253 -6.27 21.38 4.02
C SER A 253 -6.13 19.94 4.53
N ALA A 254 -7.17 19.43 5.19
CA ALA A 254 -7.26 18.06 5.67
C ALA A 254 -7.39 17.04 4.50
N LYS A 255 -6.27 16.72 3.86
CA LYS A 255 -6.10 15.48 3.09
C LYS A 255 -5.35 14.50 3.98
N SER A 256 -6.02 13.46 4.45
CA SER A 256 -5.43 12.43 5.31
C SER A 256 -4.48 11.56 4.47
N TYR A 257 -3.16 11.71 4.68
CA TYR A 257 -2.08 10.95 4.05
C TYR A 257 -1.97 9.50 4.56
N VAL A 258 -3.09 8.77 4.59
CA VAL A 258 -3.12 7.36 4.98
C VAL A 258 -3.37 6.54 3.73
N ILE A 259 -2.30 5.96 3.17
CA ILE A 259 -2.40 4.95 2.10
C ILE A 259 -2.92 3.67 2.77
N SER A 260 -4.24 3.52 2.78
CA SER A 260 -4.90 2.30 3.26
C SER A 260 -4.99 1.28 2.11
N GLY A 261 -4.93 -0.01 2.45
CA GLY A 261 -5.16 -1.10 1.48
C GLY A 261 -6.62 -1.24 1.02
N GLU A 262 -7.51 -0.36 1.45
CA GLU A 262 -8.94 -0.37 1.09
C GLU A 262 -9.23 0.73 0.07
N GLN A 263 -9.06 0.40 -1.22
CA GLN A 263 -9.06 1.28 -2.41
C GLN A 263 -10.42 1.91 -2.80
N PHE A 264 -11.39 2.06 -1.90
CA PHE A 264 -12.77 2.45 -2.27
C PHE A 264 -13.38 3.52 -1.35
N CYS A 265 -12.59 4.42 -0.76
CA CYS A 265 -13.16 5.45 0.10
C CYS A 265 -13.50 6.75 -0.69
N PRO A 266 -14.72 7.31 -0.58
CA PRO A 266 -15.08 8.55 -1.26
C PRO A 266 -14.21 9.74 -0.82
N ILE A 267 -13.90 10.61 -1.79
CA ILE A 267 -12.87 11.68 -1.79
C ILE A 267 -13.07 12.77 -0.73
N THR A 268 -14.20 12.84 -0.01
CA THR A 268 -14.46 13.88 1.01
C THR A 268 -14.30 13.35 2.43
N PRO A 269 -13.79 14.14 3.40
CA PRO A 269 -13.67 13.71 4.80
C PRO A 269 -14.99 13.21 5.41
N ILE A 270 -16.11 13.84 5.03
CA ILE A 270 -17.45 13.41 5.40
C ILE A 270 -17.82 12.11 4.69
N GLY A 271 -17.55 11.99 3.38
CA GLY A 271 -17.78 10.76 2.62
C GLY A 271 -16.99 9.57 3.14
N ALA A 272 -15.74 9.77 3.54
CA ALA A 272 -14.89 8.75 4.13
C ALA A 272 -15.37 8.33 5.54
N ALA A 273 -15.74 9.30 6.38
CA ALA A 273 -16.34 9.02 7.69
C ALA A 273 -17.69 8.29 7.55
N THR A 274 -18.51 8.71 6.59
CA THR A 274 -19.83 8.12 6.29
C THR A 274 -19.67 6.71 5.73
N HIS A 275 -18.73 6.48 4.81
CA HIS A 275 -18.44 5.16 4.27
C HIS A 275 -17.93 4.20 5.35
N LYS A 276 -17.02 4.64 6.22
CA LYS A 276 -16.56 3.83 7.36
C LYS A 276 -17.68 3.55 8.35
N ALA A 277 -18.55 4.52 8.60
CA ALA A 277 -19.74 4.33 9.43
C ALA A 277 -20.72 3.33 8.78
N GLN A 278 -20.96 3.40 7.47
CA GLN A 278 -21.80 2.45 6.73
C GLN A 278 -21.23 1.04 6.76
N LYS A 279 -19.92 0.87 6.52
CA LYS A 279 -19.24 -0.41 6.65
C LYS A 279 -19.38 -0.95 8.08
N MET A 280 -19.18 -0.11 9.09
CA MET A 280 -19.39 -0.51 10.49
C MET A 280 -20.86 -0.93 10.74
N LEU A 281 -21.84 -0.20 10.20
CA LEU A 281 -23.25 -0.55 10.30
C LEU A 281 -23.56 -1.90 9.64
N GLU A 282 -22.98 -2.20 8.48
CA GLU A 282 -23.08 -3.54 7.87
C GLU A 282 -22.48 -4.61 8.78
N LEU A 283 -21.35 -4.30 9.44
CA LEU A 283 -20.73 -5.25 10.37
C LEU A 283 -21.61 -5.51 11.60
N LEU A 284 -22.44 -4.53 11.98
CA LEU A 284 -23.34 -4.54 13.14
C LEU A 284 -24.77 -5.02 12.82
N ARG A 285 -25.13 -5.25 11.54
CA ARG A 285 -26.48 -5.71 11.14
C ARG A 285 -26.88 -7.05 11.74
N VAL A 286 -25.90 -7.90 12.05
CA VAL A 286 -26.11 -9.24 12.58
C VAL A 286 -25.68 -9.25 14.04
N ASP A 287 -26.54 -9.75 14.92
CA ASP A 287 -26.21 -9.89 16.33
C ASP A 287 -25.35 -11.13 16.58
N TYR A 288 -24.04 -10.96 16.45
CA TYR A 288 -23.07 -12.04 16.65
C TYR A 288 -22.99 -12.55 18.10
N ARG A 289 -23.73 -11.97 19.06
CA ARG A 289 -23.78 -12.48 20.44
C ARG A 289 -24.46 -13.85 20.55
N HIS A 290 -25.36 -14.18 19.61
CA HIS A 290 -26.29 -15.31 19.78
C HIS A 290 -26.59 -16.14 18.52
N ILE A 291 -26.00 -15.83 17.36
CA ILE A 291 -26.50 -16.33 16.08
C ILE A 291 -25.76 -17.58 15.55
N ASP A 292 -24.49 -17.80 15.91
CA ASP A 292 -23.69 -18.85 15.27
C ASP A 292 -23.75 -20.17 16.06
N THR A 293 -24.50 -21.13 15.52
CA THR A 293 -24.66 -22.48 16.09
C THR A 293 -23.38 -23.29 16.06
N ASP A 294 -22.49 -23.06 15.11
CA ASP A 294 -21.23 -23.81 14.99
C ASP A 294 -20.19 -23.25 15.96
N PHE A 295 -20.13 -21.93 16.12
CA PHE A 295 -19.34 -21.31 17.19
C PHE A 295 -19.81 -21.74 18.58
N ASP A 296 -21.12 -21.70 18.84
CA ASP A 296 -21.66 -22.14 20.12
C ASP A 296 -21.37 -23.63 20.38
N ARG A 297 -21.44 -24.47 19.35
CA ARG A 297 -21.00 -25.87 19.43
C ARG A 297 -19.52 -25.95 19.79
N LEU A 298 -18.63 -25.21 19.13
CA LEU A 298 -17.19 -25.24 19.43
C LEU A 298 -16.89 -24.86 20.87
N LEU A 299 -17.52 -23.79 21.39
CA LEU A 299 -17.35 -23.38 22.78
C LEU A 299 -17.84 -24.43 23.79
N THR A 300 -18.90 -25.18 23.44
CA THR A 300 -19.38 -26.29 24.30
C THR A 300 -18.49 -27.54 24.25
N HIS A 301 -17.66 -27.69 23.22
CA HIS A 301 -16.67 -28.77 23.11
C HIS A 301 -15.31 -28.40 23.76
N CYS A 302 -15.17 -27.19 24.30
CA CYS A 302 -14.06 -26.83 25.19
C CYS A 302 -14.15 -27.63 26.50
N ARG A 303 -13.00 -28.05 27.03
CA ARG A 303 -12.91 -28.79 28.30
C ARG A 303 -13.64 -28.07 29.43
N ASP A 304 -13.50 -26.76 29.48
CA ASP A 304 -14.30 -25.84 30.28
C ASP A 304 -15.01 -24.88 29.33
N ASN A 305 -16.34 -24.74 29.44
CA ASN A 305 -17.11 -23.86 28.56
C ASN A 305 -16.80 -22.38 28.89
N PRO A 306 -16.09 -21.63 28.01
CA PRO A 306 -15.60 -20.30 28.33
C PRO A 306 -16.67 -19.21 28.15
N LYS A 307 -17.89 -19.55 27.72
CA LYS A 307 -18.94 -18.58 27.34
C LYS A 307 -19.28 -17.62 28.48
N LEU A 308 -19.40 -18.13 29.71
CA LEU A 308 -19.67 -17.29 30.88
C LEU A 308 -18.49 -16.37 31.21
N PHE A 309 -17.27 -16.89 31.13
CA PHE A 309 -16.06 -16.11 31.38
C PHE A 309 -15.91 -14.97 30.37
N ILE A 310 -16.09 -15.25 29.07
CA ILE A 310 -16.03 -14.27 28.00
C ILE A 310 -17.08 -13.18 28.21
N ASN A 311 -18.34 -13.57 28.46
CA ASN A 311 -19.42 -12.61 28.68
C ASN A 311 -19.17 -11.73 29.91
N ASP A 312 -18.71 -12.31 31.01
CA ASP A 312 -18.38 -11.55 32.22
C ASP A 312 -17.23 -10.57 31.97
N ARG A 313 -16.20 -10.99 31.21
CA ARG A 313 -15.05 -10.15 30.90
C ARG A 313 -15.41 -8.98 30.00
N VAL A 314 -16.21 -9.23 28.95
CA VAL A 314 -16.71 -8.19 28.04
C VAL A 314 -17.56 -7.19 28.82
N ARG A 315 -18.48 -7.68 29.67
CA ARG A 315 -19.29 -6.84 30.55
C ARG A 315 -18.44 -5.98 31.47
N HIS A 316 -17.47 -6.58 32.16
CA HIS A 316 -16.57 -5.87 33.08
C HIS A 316 -15.77 -4.77 32.38
N PHE A 317 -15.26 -5.02 31.17
CA PHE A 317 -14.55 -4.00 30.40
C PHE A 317 -15.48 -2.87 29.93
N GLY A 318 -16.72 -3.20 29.53
CA GLY A 318 -17.74 -2.21 29.19
C GLY A 318 -18.11 -1.30 30.36
N GLU A 319 -18.32 -1.88 31.55
CA GLU A 319 -18.58 -1.12 32.78
C GLU A 319 -17.41 -0.21 33.16
N ARG A 320 -16.16 -0.70 33.04
CA ARG A 320 -14.96 0.12 33.28
C ARG A 320 -14.84 1.29 32.30
N LEU A 321 -15.20 1.09 31.04
CA LEU A 321 -15.21 2.15 30.04
C LEU A 321 -16.21 3.25 30.42
N GLU A 322 -17.45 2.87 30.74
CA GLU A 322 -18.50 3.82 31.13
C GLU A 322 -18.11 4.61 32.39
N ASN A 323 -17.59 3.93 33.42
CA ASN A 323 -17.12 4.58 34.63
C ASN A 323 -16.02 5.59 34.35
N LYS A 324 -15.06 5.23 33.48
CA LYS A 324 -13.97 6.14 33.11
C LYS A 324 -14.48 7.38 32.37
N VAL A 325 -15.46 7.22 31.49
CA VAL A 325 -16.09 8.34 30.78
C VAL A 325 -16.84 9.26 31.73
N GLU A 326 -17.54 8.71 32.73
CA GLU A 326 -18.23 9.53 33.73
C GLU A 326 -17.25 10.28 34.66
N GLU A 327 -16.14 9.64 35.04
CA GLU A 327 -15.04 10.30 35.77
C GLU A 327 -14.43 11.46 34.97
N GLU A 328 -14.17 11.26 33.67
CA GLU A 328 -13.61 12.30 32.79
C GLU A 328 -14.59 13.44 32.56
N LYS A 329 -15.88 13.14 32.40
CA LYS A 329 -16.94 14.14 32.32
C LYS A 329 -17.00 14.98 33.59
N THR A 330 -16.95 14.35 34.76
CA THR A 330 -17.00 15.05 36.06
C THR A 330 -15.77 15.93 36.28
N SER A 331 -14.59 15.45 35.90
CA SER A 331 -13.33 16.19 36.08
C SER A 331 -13.13 17.34 35.09
N ARG A 332 -13.61 17.21 33.84
CA ARG A 332 -13.41 18.20 32.78
C ARG A 332 -14.61 19.13 32.58
N GLY A 333 -15.78 18.80 33.15
CA GLY A 333 -16.98 19.62 33.13
C GLY A 333 -17.38 20.05 31.71
N ALA A 334 -17.58 21.36 31.52
CA ALA A 334 -17.99 21.94 30.23
C ALA A 334 -16.97 21.77 29.09
N GLN A 335 -15.75 21.30 29.36
CA GLN A 335 -14.74 20.99 28.33
C GLN A 335 -14.82 19.54 27.84
N PHE A 336 -15.68 18.70 28.43
CA PHE A 336 -15.91 17.34 27.98
C PHE A 336 -17.03 17.28 26.93
N ASP A 337 -16.87 16.42 25.94
CA ASP A 337 -17.85 16.23 24.87
C ASP A 337 -19.12 15.54 25.39
N GLU A 338 -20.18 16.32 25.60
CA GLU A 338 -21.49 15.82 26.04
C GLU A 338 -22.13 14.87 25.02
N GLY A 339 -21.86 15.08 23.73
CA GLY A 339 -22.26 14.19 22.64
C GLY A 339 -21.59 12.82 22.75
N PHE A 340 -20.32 12.79 23.18
CA PHE A 340 -19.62 11.53 23.43
C PHE A 340 -20.21 10.76 24.62
N THR A 341 -20.51 11.44 25.73
CA THR A 341 -21.17 10.83 26.90
C THR A 341 -22.52 10.23 26.54
N THR A 342 -23.37 10.96 25.81
CA THR A 342 -24.71 10.48 25.45
C THR A 342 -24.66 9.26 24.52
N MET A 343 -23.61 9.13 23.72
CA MET A 343 -23.42 7.99 22.81
C MET A 343 -22.67 6.80 23.43
N ILE A 344 -22.13 6.89 24.65
CA ILE A 344 -21.19 5.89 25.17
C ILE A 344 -21.81 4.49 25.28
N LYS A 345 -23.09 4.40 25.69
CA LYS A 345 -23.83 3.14 25.79
C LYS A 345 -23.99 2.47 24.43
N GLN A 346 -24.40 3.24 23.41
CA GLN A 346 -24.50 2.74 22.04
C GLN A 346 -23.14 2.31 21.49
N ARG A 347 -22.08 3.05 21.79
CA ARG A 347 -20.71 2.72 21.36
C ARG A 347 -20.21 1.44 22.03
N ARG A 348 -20.51 1.25 23.31
CA ARG A 348 -20.22 0.02 24.04
C ARG A 348 -20.92 -1.17 23.36
N GLU A 349 -22.22 -1.09 23.14
CA GLU A 349 -22.99 -2.17 22.48
C GLU A 349 -22.39 -2.53 21.11
N ASN A 350 -22.04 -1.52 20.31
CA ASN A 350 -21.42 -1.74 19.00
C ASN A 350 -20.06 -2.48 19.12
N VAL A 351 -19.23 -2.09 20.09
CA VAL A 351 -17.93 -2.73 20.33
C VAL A 351 -18.11 -4.18 20.81
N GLU A 352 -19.10 -4.45 21.66
CA GLU A 352 -19.42 -5.81 22.11
C GLU A 352 -19.82 -6.71 20.94
N VAL A 353 -20.70 -6.24 20.05
CA VAL A 353 -21.10 -7.00 18.83
C VAL A 353 -19.89 -7.27 17.93
N LEU A 354 -19.02 -6.27 17.70
CA LEU A 354 -17.82 -6.44 16.88
C LEU A 354 -16.81 -7.40 17.53
N PHE A 355 -16.69 -7.39 18.86
CA PHE A 355 -15.84 -8.32 19.59
C PHE A 355 -16.28 -9.77 19.37
N HIS A 356 -17.58 -10.06 19.54
CA HIS A 356 -18.09 -11.42 19.34
C HIS A 356 -17.92 -11.90 17.89
N ARG A 357 -18.13 -11.01 16.92
CA ARG A 357 -17.87 -11.30 15.50
C ARG A 357 -16.39 -11.63 15.24
N PHE A 358 -15.49 -10.82 15.80
CA PHE A 358 -14.06 -11.03 15.63
C PHE A 358 -13.61 -12.35 16.27
N LEU A 359 -14.07 -12.63 17.49
CA LEU A 359 -13.79 -13.86 18.20
C LEU A 359 -14.25 -15.09 17.41
N GLN A 360 -15.48 -15.07 16.89
CA GLN A 360 -16.01 -16.12 16.02
C GLN A 360 -15.13 -16.37 14.80
N ARG A 361 -14.76 -15.31 14.08
CA ARG A 361 -13.90 -15.38 12.89
C ARG A 361 -12.53 -15.98 13.19
N VAL A 362 -11.93 -15.61 14.32
CA VAL A 362 -10.62 -16.14 14.73
C VAL A 362 -10.74 -17.63 15.05
N VAL A 363 -11.72 -18.02 15.88
CA VAL A 363 -11.91 -19.42 16.30
C VAL A 363 -12.22 -20.32 15.11
N LEU A 364 -13.11 -19.91 14.20
CA LEU A 364 -13.43 -20.68 13.00
C LEU A 364 -12.25 -20.78 12.03
N SER A 365 -11.51 -19.68 11.82
CA SER A 365 -10.35 -19.69 10.93
C SER A 365 -9.20 -20.56 11.46
N ASP A 366 -9.03 -20.63 12.78
CA ASP A 366 -8.00 -21.47 13.39
C ASP A 366 -8.38 -22.96 13.34
N GLN A 367 -9.68 -23.28 13.45
CA GLN A 367 -10.18 -24.65 13.24
C GLN A 367 -9.94 -25.14 11.80
N GLU A 368 -10.19 -24.29 10.79
CA GLU A 368 -9.95 -24.64 9.37
C GLU A 368 -8.47 -24.93 9.07
N LYS A 369 -7.55 -24.26 9.79
CA LYS A 369 -6.10 -24.43 9.59
C LYS A 369 -5.51 -25.63 10.32
N ASN A 370 -6.13 -26.07 11.41
CA ASN A 370 -5.64 -27.17 12.25
C ASN A 370 -6.70 -28.26 12.41
N ALA A 371 -6.58 -29.35 11.62
CA ALA A 371 -7.52 -30.48 11.66
C ALA A 371 -7.57 -31.24 13.01
N HIS A 372 -6.58 -31.03 13.90
CA HIS A 372 -6.53 -31.52 15.27
C HIS A 372 -6.66 -30.37 16.28
N PHE A 373 -7.65 -29.50 16.09
CA PHE A 373 -7.91 -28.39 16.99
C PHE A 373 -8.28 -28.92 18.38
N ASP A 374 -7.32 -28.91 19.31
CA ASP A 374 -7.57 -29.27 20.71
C ASP A 374 -8.16 -28.05 21.41
N SER A 375 -9.42 -28.14 21.81
CA SER A 375 -10.20 -27.04 22.38
C SER A 375 -9.66 -26.52 23.73
N ALA A 376 -8.61 -27.17 24.24
CA ALA A 376 -7.84 -26.80 25.42
C ALA A 376 -6.97 -25.54 25.26
N TYR A 377 -6.73 -25.04 24.03
CA TYR A 377 -5.98 -23.80 23.80
C TYR A 377 -6.84 -22.51 23.93
N ILE A 378 -8.16 -22.65 24.04
CA ILE A 378 -9.11 -21.52 24.18
C ILE A 378 -9.46 -21.24 25.64
N SER A 379 -9.41 -22.26 26.51
CA SER A 379 -9.55 -22.13 27.97
C SER A 379 -8.29 -21.54 28.60
#